data_AF-A0A0Q4FIC5-F1
#
_entry.id   AF-A0A0Q4FIC5-F1
#
_cell.length_a   1.000
_cell.length_b   1.000
_cell.length_c   1.000
_cell.angle_alpha   90.00
_cell.angle_beta   90.00
_cell.angle_gamma   90.00
#
_symmetry.space_group_name_H-M   'P 1'
#
loop_
_entity.id
_entity.type
_entity.pdbx_description
1 polymer ?
#
loop_
_entity_poly.entity_id
_entity_poly.type
_entity_poly.pdbx_seq_one_letter_code
_entity_poly.pdbx_strand_id
1 'polypeptide(L)'
;MPSFNIHQAAAHYIKELQRRYCSHANAAGQPCGGQIVRAHTVQKSGGLEAIARDSRVYSLTTTMPEMEKNQGRLVPRLVGIGQASVFPGFCAEHDRDLFRPIEGKDCIIGFAEALLFSYRAVCFEAYLKRAQLAASDILFRLDEGAPVEHHELAQNMARNVQHSARRAAAATHARKEAYEAGLVAQNFTGFSYSWTRFNQLLPVACCGTFLPDNDLTGTLLQRIAHGTQAFEHVTLNITSFAGQSVIVFGWSGTDDGPAARFVQSFDALDDQLKAAATTRLALEYLENSYISPDWWEALPESYRRGLISHDAARGVYQRPPAISRALGWPIASLTASVIAKGGQAADAI
;
A
#
# COMPACT_ATOMS: atom_id res chain seq x y z
N MET A 1 -21.79 -3.01 33.55
CA MET A 1 -21.22 -2.19 32.45
C MET A 1 -21.34 -2.99 31.16
N PRO A 2 -21.58 -2.39 29.99
CA PRO A 2 -21.56 -3.16 28.75
C PRO A 2 -20.18 -3.79 28.56
N SER A 3 -20.14 -5.04 28.08
CA SER A 3 -18.91 -5.78 27.80
C SER A 3 -18.09 -5.05 26.73
N PHE A 4 -16.76 -5.07 26.88
CA PHE A 4 -15.88 -4.52 25.86
C PHE A 4 -16.06 -5.28 24.54
N ASN A 5 -16.11 -4.60 23.40
CA ASN A 5 -16.41 -5.22 22.11
C ASN A 5 -15.51 -4.74 20.95
N ILE A 6 -15.62 -5.42 19.80
CA ILE A 6 -14.78 -5.18 18.63
C ILE A 6 -14.96 -3.77 18.04
N HIS A 7 -16.14 -3.15 18.17
CA HIS A 7 -16.35 -1.78 17.71
C HIS A 7 -15.56 -0.77 18.55
N GLN A 8 -15.43 -1.02 19.86
CA GLN A 8 -14.59 -0.19 20.73
C GLN A 8 -13.12 -0.35 20.37
N ALA A 9 -12.65 -1.57 20.11
CA ALA A 9 -11.29 -1.81 19.60
C ALA A 9 -11.04 -1.08 18.27
N ALA A 10 -12.00 -1.13 17.33
CA ALA A 10 -11.93 -0.41 16.07
C ALA A 10 -11.89 1.13 16.26
N ALA A 11 -12.70 1.66 17.19
CA ALA A 11 -12.69 3.09 17.52
C ALA A 11 -11.34 3.53 18.12
N HIS A 12 -10.71 2.69 18.95
CA HIS A 12 -9.35 2.93 19.45
C HIS A 12 -8.32 2.99 18.32
N TYR A 13 -8.38 2.08 17.36
CA TYR A 13 -7.51 2.12 16.18
C TYR A 13 -7.71 3.39 15.34
N ILE A 14 -8.97 3.79 15.09
CA ILE A 14 -9.30 5.05 14.39
C ILE A 14 -8.72 6.27 15.13
N LYS A 15 -8.78 6.29 16.47
CA LYS A 15 -8.19 7.36 17.27
C LYS A 15 -6.66 7.40 17.10
N GLU A 16 -5.99 6.25 17.06
CA GLU A 16 -4.55 6.19 16.82
C GLU A 16 -4.16 6.67 15.41
N LEU A 17 -5.01 6.46 14.41
CA LEU A 17 -4.87 6.99 13.04
C LEU A 17 -5.11 8.51 12.92
N GLN A 18 -5.48 9.20 14.01
CA GLN A 18 -5.59 10.66 14.03
C GLN A 18 -4.34 11.33 14.61
N ARG A 19 -3.39 10.56 15.14
CA ARG A 19 -2.18 11.10 15.76
C ARG A 19 -1.32 11.80 14.72
N ARG A 20 -0.88 13.02 15.03
CA ARG A 20 -0.19 13.90 14.08
C ARG A 20 1.29 13.94 14.38
N TYR A 21 2.12 13.61 13.39
CA TYR A 21 3.56 13.79 13.45
C TYR A 21 4.15 13.77 12.04
N CYS A 22 5.33 14.36 11.87
CA CYS A 22 6.04 14.30 10.62
C CYS A 22 6.92 13.04 10.60
N SER A 23 6.81 12.27 9.52
CA SER A 23 7.56 11.02 9.34
C SER A 23 9.03 11.30 9.01
N HIS A 24 9.35 12.45 8.44
CA HIS A 24 10.72 12.86 8.18
C HIS A 24 11.32 13.58 9.41
N ALA A 25 12.54 13.19 9.81
CA ALA A 25 13.29 13.90 10.84
C ALA A 25 13.70 15.30 10.36
N ASN A 26 14.05 16.19 11.28
CA ASN A 26 14.68 17.46 10.91
C ASN A 26 16.17 17.25 10.53
N ALA A 27 16.85 18.32 10.10
CA ALA A 27 18.26 18.27 9.72
C ALA A 27 19.21 17.78 10.84
N ALA A 28 18.79 17.83 12.10
CA ALA A 28 19.54 17.33 13.25
C ALA A 28 19.19 15.87 13.62
N GLY A 29 18.39 15.17 12.81
CA GLY A 29 17.93 13.81 13.08
C GLY A 29 16.89 13.71 14.20
N GLN A 30 16.29 14.83 14.60
CA GLN A 30 15.29 14.89 15.68
C GLN A 30 13.86 14.94 15.11
N PRO A 31 12.82 14.64 15.92
CA PRO A 31 11.44 14.80 15.49
C PRO A 31 11.17 16.20 14.92
N CYS A 32 10.61 16.26 13.71
CA CYS A 32 10.27 17.53 13.07
C CYS A 32 9.11 18.22 13.80
N GLY A 33 9.33 19.46 14.24
CA GLY A 33 8.35 20.31 14.93
C GLY A 33 7.45 21.14 14.01
N GLY A 34 7.49 20.90 12.70
CA GLY A 34 6.69 21.64 11.72
C GLY A 34 5.18 21.38 11.84
N GLN A 35 4.37 22.30 11.32
CA GLN A 35 2.91 22.16 11.33
C GLN A 35 2.47 20.95 10.50
N ILE A 36 1.85 19.97 11.15
CA ILE A 36 1.34 18.76 10.49
C ILE A 36 0.12 19.09 9.63
N VAL A 37 0.17 18.64 8.38
CA VAL A 37 -0.86 18.86 7.37
C VAL A 37 -1.57 17.56 7.01
N ARG A 38 -2.59 17.68 6.18
CA ARG A 38 -3.30 16.57 5.55
C ARG A 38 -2.56 16.16 4.28
N ALA A 39 -1.43 15.46 4.46
CA ALA A 39 -0.57 15.00 3.37
C ALA A 39 -1.26 13.90 2.55
N HIS A 40 -1.02 13.88 1.24
CA HIS A 40 -1.56 12.88 0.32
C HIS A 40 -0.50 11.83 -0.02
N THR A 41 -0.82 10.54 0.12
CA THR A 41 0.10 9.48 -0.32
C THR A 41 0.12 9.32 -1.85
N VAL A 42 -1.02 9.54 -2.51
CA VAL A 42 -1.12 9.64 -3.97
C VAL A 42 -1.29 11.11 -4.33
N GLN A 43 -0.45 11.62 -5.23
CA GLN A 43 -0.52 13.00 -5.70
C GLN A 43 -1.96 13.38 -6.09
N LYS A 44 -2.47 14.45 -5.48
CA LYS A 44 -3.83 14.92 -5.72
C LYS A 44 -4.02 15.41 -7.16
N SER A 45 -3.16 16.34 -7.62
CA SER A 45 -3.26 16.96 -8.95
C SER A 45 -2.64 16.17 -10.10
N GLY A 46 -2.26 14.93 -9.82
CA GLY A 46 -1.76 13.95 -10.77
C GLY A 46 -2.71 12.76 -10.72
N GLY A 47 -2.28 11.69 -10.05
CA GLY A 47 -3.00 10.41 -10.02
C GLY A 47 -4.48 10.50 -9.64
N LEU A 48 -4.85 11.22 -8.57
CA LEU A 48 -6.26 11.25 -8.12
C LEU A 48 -7.16 12.07 -9.04
N GLU A 49 -6.76 13.29 -9.40
CA GLU A 49 -7.53 14.14 -10.32
C GLU A 49 -7.68 13.49 -11.70
N ALA A 50 -6.66 12.79 -12.20
CA ALA A 50 -6.70 12.14 -13.50
C ALA A 50 -7.76 11.03 -13.62
N ILE A 51 -8.07 10.33 -12.51
CA ILE A 51 -9.07 9.25 -12.51
C ILE A 51 -10.43 9.69 -11.93
N ALA A 52 -10.56 10.94 -11.48
CA ALA A 52 -11.75 11.41 -10.78
C ALA A 52 -12.88 11.81 -11.74
N ARG A 53 -14.13 11.56 -11.30
CA ARG A 53 -15.33 12.20 -11.85
C ARG A 53 -15.92 13.11 -10.78
N ASP A 54 -16.20 14.36 -11.11
CA ASP A 54 -16.73 15.38 -10.18
C ASP A 54 -15.90 15.48 -8.88
N SER A 55 -14.57 15.45 -9.01
CA SER A 55 -13.61 15.45 -7.88
C SER A 55 -13.82 14.29 -6.89
N ARG A 56 -14.32 13.14 -7.37
CA ARG A 56 -14.52 11.93 -6.57
C ARG A 56 -13.92 10.69 -7.23
N VAL A 57 -13.52 9.75 -6.40
CA VAL A 57 -12.95 8.44 -6.77
C VAL A 57 -13.54 7.36 -5.86
N TYR A 58 -13.58 6.11 -6.30
CA TYR A 58 -13.86 4.99 -5.40
C TYR A 58 -12.61 4.65 -4.60
N SER A 59 -12.74 4.46 -3.28
CA SER A 59 -11.66 4.03 -2.39
C SER A 59 -11.90 2.60 -1.92
N LEU A 60 -10.82 1.82 -1.85
CA LEU A 60 -10.82 0.48 -1.24
C LEU A 60 -10.65 0.50 0.28
N THR A 61 -10.46 1.66 0.89
CA THR A 61 -10.35 1.77 2.35
C THR A 61 -11.73 1.58 2.99
N THR A 62 -11.84 0.54 3.81
CA THR A 62 -13.06 0.15 4.52
C THR A 62 -12.88 0.27 6.03
N THR A 63 -14.00 0.40 6.75
CA THR A 63 -14.03 0.40 8.22
C THR A 63 -14.76 -0.85 8.73
N MET A 64 -14.53 -1.23 9.99
CA MET A 64 -15.22 -2.36 10.61
C MET A 64 -16.76 -2.27 10.50
N PRO A 65 -17.41 -1.13 10.80
CA PRO A 65 -18.87 -1.00 10.63
C PRO A 65 -19.32 -1.19 9.18
N GLU A 66 -18.52 -0.77 8.21
CA GLU A 66 -18.83 -0.95 6.78
C GLU A 66 -18.69 -2.41 6.36
N MET A 67 -17.65 -3.10 6.84
CA MET A 67 -17.49 -4.54 6.60
C MET A 67 -18.65 -5.34 7.17
N GLU A 68 -19.08 -5.07 8.40
CA GLU A 68 -20.25 -5.72 9.01
C GLU A 68 -21.53 -5.44 8.23
N LYS A 69 -21.78 -4.17 7.87
CA LYS A 69 -22.93 -3.77 7.05
C LYS A 69 -22.95 -4.53 5.71
N ASN A 70 -21.78 -4.76 5.13
CA ASN A 70 -21.62 -5.44 3.84
C ASN A 70 -21.40 -6.96 3.99
N GLN A 71 -21.69 -7.54 5.16
CA GLN A 71 -21.55 -8.99 5.43
C GLN A 71 -20.14 -9.52 5.13
N GLY A 72 -19.12 -8.76 5.54
CA GLY A 72 -17.71 -9.06 5.34
C GLY A 72 -17.21 -8.81 3.92
N ARG A 73 -18.02 -8.20 3.04
CA ARG A 73 -17.61 -7.89 1.66
C ARG A 73 -17.01 -6.50 1.57
N LEU A 74 -15.87 -6.40 0.90
CA LEU A 74 -15.34 -5.11 0.46
C LEU A 74 -16.30 -4.49 -0.57
N VAL A 75 -16.74 -3.26 -0.29
CA VAL A 75 -17.52 -2.45 -1.23
C VAL A 75 -16.80 -1.11 -1.37
N PRO A 76 -16.23 -0.80 -2.55
CA PRO A 76 -15.55 0.47 -2.76
C PRO A 76 -16.49 1.64 -2.51
N ARG A 77 -15.99 2.70 -1.88
CA ARG A 77 -16.79 3.88 -1.50
C ARG A 77 -16.39 5.09 -2.29
N LEU A 78 -17.36 5.83 -2.80
CA LEU A 78 -17.12 7.08 -3.49
C LEU A 78 -16.73 8.17 -2.49
N VAL A 79 -15.49 8.67 -2.59
CA VAL A 79 -14.92 9.69 -1.70
C VAL A 79 -14.39 10.87 -2.51
N GLY A 80 -14.39 12.07 -1.92
CA GLY A 80 -13.78 13.24 -2.55
C GLY A 80 -12.25 13.14 -2.56
N ILE A 81 -11.60 13.61 -3.62
CA ILE A 81 -10.12 13.58 -3.76
C ILE A 81 -9.38 14.37 -2.67
N GLY A 82 -10.06 15.31 -1.99
CA GLY A 82 -9.51 15.99 -0.82
C GLY A 82 -9.44 15.14 0.45
N GLN A 83 -10.16 14.01 0.49
CA GLN A 83 -10.19 13.04 1.59
C GLN A 83 -9.49 11.73 1.22
N ALA A 84 -9.47 11.37 -0.06
CA ALA A 84 -8.72 10.25 -0.58
C ALA A 84 -7.23 10.41 -0.27
N SER A 85 -6.58 9.33 0.14
CA SER A 85 -5.13 9.23 0.29
C SER A 85 -4.53 10.11 1.38
N VAL A 86 -5.35 10.69 2.26
CA VAL A 86 -4.89 11.65 3.27
C VAL A 86 -4.48 10.96 4.56
N PHE A 87 -3.31 11.35 5.09
CA PHE A 87 -2.87 10.98 6.43
C PHE A 87 -2.04 12.12 7.08
N PRO A 88 -2.05 12.27 8.42
CA PRO A 88 -1.35 13.34 9.10
C PRO A 88 0.11 12.97 9.41
N GLY A 89 0.84 12.54 8.38
CA GLY A 89 2.18 11.97 8.49
C GLY A 89 3.33 12.87 8.04
N PHE A 90 3.06 14.09 7.57
CA PHE A 90 4.08 15.06 7.17
C PHE A 90 3.72 16.48 7.62
N CYS A 91 4.74 17.30 7.88
CA CYS A 91 4.56 18.74 8.03
C CYS A 91 4.40 19.42 6.67
N ALA A 92 3.89 20.66 6.65
CA ALA A 92 3.68 21.43 5.43
C ALA A 92 4.94 21.55 4.55
N GLU A 93 6.10 21.67 5.18
CA GLU A 93 7.39 21.80 4.49
C GLU A 93 7.79 20.49 3.82
N HIS A 94 7.86 19.38 4.57
CA HIS A 94 8.25 18.09 4.00
C HIS A 94 7.22 17.52 3.03
N ASP A 95 5.93 17.76 3.22
CA ASP A 95 4.91 17.36 2.24
C ASP A 95 5.13 18.06 0.88
N ARG A 96 5.52 19.34 0.89
CA ARG A 96 5.74 20.15 -0.31
C ARG A 96 7.12 19.95 -0.92
N ASP A 97 8.18 20.10 -0.12
CA ASP A 97 9.54 20.31 -0.63
C ASP A 97 10.28 19.00 -0.89
N LEU A 98 10.16 18.02 0.03
CA LEU A 98 10.80 16.71 -0.12
C LEU A 98 10.28 15.99 -1.37
N PHE A 99 8.97 16.08 -1.59
CA PHE A 99 8.29 15.36 -2.65
C PHE A 99 8.16 16.13 -3.96
N ARG A 100 8.54 17.41 -3.99
CA ARG A 100 8.47 18.25 -5.19
C ARG A 100 8.97 17.58 -6.47
N PRO A 101 10.06 16.77 -6.48
CA PRO A 101 10.54 16.12 -7.71
C PRO A 101 9.55 15.14 -8.35
N ILE A 102 8.62 14.57 -7.56
CA ILE A 102 7.64 13.59 -8.02
C ILE A 102 6.20 14.15 -8.05
N GLU A 103 6.03 15.46 -7.83
CA GLU A 103 4.74 16.16 -7.78
C GLU A 103 4.53 17.11 -8.98
N GLY A 104 5.41 17.03 -9.98
CA GLY A 104 5.35 17.84 -11.20
C GLY A 104 4.28 17.38 -12.20
N LYS A 105 4.23 18.06 -13.35
CA LYS A 105 3.38 17.65 -14.51
C LYS A 105 3.90 16.40 -15.22
N ASP A 106 5.21 16.18 -15.14
CA ASP A 106 5.92 15.01 -15.64
C ASP A 106 7.07 14.68 -14.69
N CYS A 107 7.61 13.46 -14.80
CA CYS A 107 8.67 12.97 -13.93
C CYS A 107 9.60 12.01 -14.70
N ILE A 108 10.90 12.31 -14.67
CA ILE A 108 11.94 11.37 -15.13
C ILE A 108 12.28 10.49 -13.94
N ILE A 109 11.97 9.20 -14.02
CA ILE A 109 12.16 8.28 -12.90
C ILE A 109 13.58 7.73 -12.92
N GLY A 110 14.44 8.28 -12.05
CA GLY A 110 15.70 7.71 -11.64
C GLY A 110 15.66 7.16 -10.22
N PHE A 111 16.83 6.87 -9.64
CA PHE A 111 16.94 6.39 -8.25
C PHE A 111 16.32 7.35 -7.23
N ALA A 112 16.57 8.66 -7.37
CA ALA A 112 16.08 9.65 -6.42
C ALA A 112 14.53 9.70 -6.42
N GLU A 113 13.91 9.75 -7.59
CA GLU A 113 12.46 9.79 -7.74
C GLU A 113 11.80 8.48 -7.31
N ALA A 114 12.37 7.34 -7.70
CA ALA A 114 11.87 6.03 -7.27
C ALA A 114 11.98 5.84 -5.75
N LEU A 115 13.07 6.33 -5.13
CA LEU A 115 13.22 6.31 -3.67
C LEU A 115 12.22 7.26 -3.00
N LEU A 116 11.91 8.43 -3.58
CA LEU A 116 10.86 9.32 -3.06
C LEU A 116 9.48 8.67 -3.09
N PHE A 117 9.11 8.01 -4.20
CA PHE A 117 7.87 7.23 -4.29
C PHE A 117 7.81 6.13 -3.23
N SER A 118 8.93 5.42 -3.06
CA SER A 118 9.05 4.33 -2.09
C SER A 118 9.03 4.84 -0.64
N TYR A 119 9.70 5.95 -0.37
CA TYR A 119 9.75 6.60 0.93
C TYR A 119 8.37 7.05 1.39
N ARG A 120 7.58 7.66 0.49
CA ARG A 120 6.20 8.02 0.80
C ARG A 120 5.36 6.81 1.19
N ALA A 121 5.48 5.72 0.43
CA ALA A 121 4.77 4.47 0.70
C ALA A 121 5.16 3.86 2.06
N VAL A 122 6.46 3.76 2.38
CA VAL A 122 6.91 3.20 3.67
C VAL A 122 6.59 4.12 4.85
N CYS A 123 6.56 5.44 4.67
CA CYS A 123 6.10 6.37 5.71
C CYS A 123 4.62 6.15 6.05
N PHE A 124 3.79 5.97 5.03
CA PHE A 124 2.37 5.65 5.22
C PHE A 124 2.19 4.29 5.90
N GLU A 125 2.91 3.26 5.47
CA GLU A 125 2.86 1.94 6.11
C GLU A 125 3.34 2.01 7.57
N ALA A 126 4.45 2.70 7.86
CA ALA A 126 4.97 2.88 9.21
C ALA A 126 3.94 3.60 10.10
N TYR A 127 3.21 4.58 9.54
CA TYR A 127 2.13 5.27 10.22
C TYR A 127 0.99 4.32 10.60
N LEU A 128 0.54 3.47 9.67
CA LEU A 128 -0.49 2.47 9.92
C LEU A 128 -0.06 1.43 10.95
N LYS A 129 1.17 0.91 10.85
CA LYS A 129 1.70 -0.11 11.79
C LYS A 129 1.93 0.43 13.18
N ARG A 130 2.33 1.70 13.33
CA ARG A 130 2.36 2.37 14.63
C ARG A 130 0.98 2.41 15.26
N ALA A 131 -0.04 2.83 14.50
CA ALA A 131 -1.41 2.88 15.01
C ALA A 131 -1.93 1.48 15.36
N GLN A 132 -1.63 0.47 14.54
CA GLN A 132 -2.00 -0.92 14.79
C GLN A 132 -1.35 -1.45 16.08
N LEU A 133 -0.05 -1.20 16.28
CA LEU A 133 0.66 -1.60 17.50
C LEU A 133 0.10 -0.89 18.74
N ALA A 134 -0.10 0.43 18.67
CA ALA A 134 -0.65 1.20 19.78
C ALA A 134 -2.07 0.75 20.17
N ALA A 135 -2.87 0.31 19.20
CA ALA A 135 -4.20 -0.22 19.44
C ALA A 135 -4.20 -1.70 19.87
N SER A 136 -3.12 -2.46 19.66
CA SER A 136 -3.14 -3.92 19.82
C SER A 136 -3.41 -4.39 21.26
N ASP A 137 -2.99 -3.61 22.26
CA ASP A 137 -3.20 -3.94 23.68
C ASP A 137 -4.69 -3.91 24.06
N ILE A 138 -5.52 -3.17 23.33
CA ILE A 138 -6.97 -3.11 23.58
C ILE A 138 -7.64 -4.46 23.36
N LEU A 139 -7.05 -5.34 22.53
CA LEU A 139 -7.63 -6.64 22.17
C LEU A 139 -7.63 -7.62 23.34
N PHE A 140 -6.77 -7.42 24.34
CA PHE A 140 -6.76 -8.21 25.58
C PHE A 140 -8.02 -8.04 26.44
N ARG A 141 -8.86 -7.05 26.10
CA ARG A 141 -10.11 -6.76 26.80
C ARG A 141 -11.33 -7.44 26.16
N LEU A 142 -11.15 -8.12 25.01
CA LEU A 142 -12.27 -8.69 24.24
C LEU A 142 -13.01 -9.84 24.96
N ASP A 143 -12.41 -10.43 25.98
CA ASP A 143 -13.02 -11.46 26.84
C ASP A 143 -13.61 -10.89 28.14
N GLU A 144 -13.60 -9.57 28.36
CA GLU A 144 -14.22 -8.95 29.52
C GLU A 144 -15.72 -9.29 29.59
N GLY A 145 -16.09 -10.12 30.55
CA GLY A 145 -17.47 -10.60 30.74
C GLY A 145 -17.85 -11.81 29.88
N ALA A 146 -16.92 -12.39 29.12
CA ALA A 146 -17.12 -13.64 28.40
C ALA A 146 -17.05 -14.86 29.36
N PRO A 147 -17.66 -16.00 28.99
CA PRO A 147 -17.46 -17.28 29.68
C PRO A 147 -15.98 -17.70 29.68
N VAL A 148 -15.55 -18.42 30.73
CA VAL A 148 -14.15 -18.82 30.93
C VAL A 148 -13.61 -19.63 29.74
N GLU A 149 -14.47 -20.41 29.10
CA GLU A 149 -14.11 -21.25 27.94
C GLU A 149 -13.67 -20.41 26.73
N HIS A 150 -14.05 -19.14 26.65
CA HIS A 150 -13.68 -18.23 25.57
C HIS A 150 -12.41 -17.43 25.85
N HIS A 151 -11.95 -17.37 27.11
CA HIS A 151 -10.81 -16.55 27.51
C HIS A 151 -9.53 -16.99 26.81
N GLU A 152 -9.26 -18.30 26.77
CA GLU A 152 -8.04 -18.82 26.14
C GLU A 152 -7.96 -18.43 24.65
N LEU A 153 -9.05 -18.58 23.90
CA LEU A 153 -9.10 -18.23 22.48
C LEU A 153 -8.87 -16.73 22.26
N ALA A 154 -9.57 -15.87 23.01
CA ALA A 154 -9.44 -14.42 22.90
C ALA A 154 -8.02 -13.94 23.28
N GLN A 155 -7.46 -14.47 24.36
CA GLN A 155 -6.13 -14.12 24.84
C GLN A 155 -5.02 -14.64 23.92
N ASN A 156 -5.19 -15.82 23.30
CA ASN A 156 -4.29 -16.31 22.25
C ASN A 156 -4.34 -15.41 21.01
N MET A 157 -5.54 -15.01 20.56
CA MET A 157 -5.71 -14.09 19.44
C MET A 157 -5.03 -12.73 19.73
N ALA A 158 -5.28 -12.13 20.90
CA ALA A 158 -4.70 -10.85 21.29
C ALA A 158 -3.16 -10.91 21.32
N ARG A 159 -2.58 -11.97 21.90
CA ARG A 159 -1.13 -12.20 21.91
C ARG A 159 -0.55 -12.31 20.51
N ASN A 160 -1.19 -13.07 19.62
CA ASN A 160 -0.73 -13.23 18.24
C ASN A 160 -0.76 -11.90 17.48
N VAL A 161 -1.86 -11.15 17.58
CA VAL A 161 -1.98 -9.83 16.93
C VAL A 161 -0.94 -8.86 17.46
N GLN A 162 -0.75 -8.78 18.77
CA GLN A 162 0.25 -7.91 19.40
C GLN A 162 1.69 -8.28 18.98
N HIS A 163 2.01 -9.58 18.95
CA HIS A 163 3.31 -10.07 18.49
C HIS A 163 3.58 -9.70 17.03
N SER A 164 2.61 -9.95 16.14
CA SER A 164 2.71 -9.59 14.72
C SER A 164 2.80 -8.08 14.53
N ALA A 165 2.02 -7.28 15.26
CA ALA A 165 2.05 -5.83 15.19
C ALA A 165 3.41 -5.26 15.63
N ARG A 166 4.02 -5.80 16.70
CA ARG A 166 5.37 -5.41 17.14
C ARG A 166 6.42 -5.67 16.07
N ARG A 167 6.44 -6.90 15.51
CA ARG A 167 7.40 -7.26 14.44
C ARG A 167 7.21 -6.40 13.20
N ALA A 168 5.96 -6.20 12.75
CA ALA A 168 5.66 -5.40 11.58
C ALA A 168 6.03 -3.92 11.77
N ALA A 169 5.73 -3.34 12.94
CA ALA A 169 6.09 -1.97 13.25
C ALA A 169 7.61 -1.76 13.26
N ALA A 170 8.36 -2.66 13.93
CA ALA A 170 9.82 -2.58 13.97
C ALA A 170 10.46 -2.69 12.57
N ALA A 171 10.05 -3.70 11.79
CA ALA A 171 10.59 -3.92 10.44
C ALA A 171 10.26 -2.75 9.49
N THR A 172 9.04 -2.23 9.54
CA THR A 172 8.62 -1.10 8.70
C THR A 172 9.33 0.19 9.10
N HIS A 173 9.55 0.40 10.40
CA HIS A 173 10.28 1.56 10.89
C HIS A 173 11.74 1.56 10.45
N ALA A 174 12.46 0.45 10.65
CA ALA A 174 13.85 0.31 10.23
C ALA A 174 14.05 0.57 8.73
N ARG A 175 13.08 0.13 7.92
CA ARG A 175 13.07 0.35 6.47
C ARG A 175 12.80 1.80 6.09
N LYS A 176 11.85 2.45 6.76
CA LYS A 176 11.62 3.89 6.60
C LYS A 176 12.89 4.67 6.95
N GLU A 177 13.60 4.32 8.02
CA GLU A 177 14.88 4.93 8.39
C GLU A 177 15.96 4.69 7.33
N ALA A 178 16.06 3.49 6.76
CA ALA A 178 16.99 3.19 5.69
C ALA A 178 16.73 4.05 4.42
N TYR A 179 15.46 4.21 4.03
CA TYR A 179 15.09 5.05 2.89
C TYR A 179 15.31 6.53 3.17
N GLU A 180 15.04 6.98 4.39
CA GLU A 180 15.36 8.33 4.84
C GLU A 180 16.87 8.60 4.76
N ALA A 181 17.69 7.68 5.25
CA ALA A 181 19.14 7.80 5.20
C ALA A 181 19.66 7.85 3.75
N GLY A 182 19.12 7.03 2.86
CA GLY A 182 19.47 7.06 1.44
C GLY A 182 19.11 8.39 0.76
N LEU A 183 17.94 8.96 1.08
CA LEU A 183 17.52 10.28 0.59
C LEU A 183 18.42 11.40 1.11
N VAL A 184 18.75 11.40 2.41
CA VAL A 184 19.59 12.44 3.02
C VAL A 184 21.03 12.37 2.50
N ALA A 185 21.59 11.17 2.42
CA ALA A 185 22.95 10.95 1.96
C ALA A 185 23.11 11.00 0.43
N GLN A 186 22.00 11.03 -0.31
CA GLN A 186 21.97 10.82 -1.77
C GLN A 186 22.71 9.52 -2.16
N ASN A 187 22.54 8.49 -1.34
CA ASN A 187 23.13 7.17 -1.55
C ASN A 187 22.03 6.14 -1.77
N PHE A 188 22.03 5.55 -2.96
CA PHE A 188 21.00 4.62 -3.41
C PHE A 188 21.48 3.17 -3.45
N THR A 189 22.68 2.89 -2.94
CA THR A 189 23.20 1.52 -2.82
C THR A 189 22.22 0.63 -2.04
N GLY A 190 21.92 -0.55 -2.58
CA GLY A 190 20.97 -1.49 -1.98
C GLY A 190 19.49 -1.15 -2.20
N PHE A 191 19.17 -0.11 -2.98
CA PHE A 191 17.82 0.21 -3.43
C PHE A 191 17.67 -0.08 -4.93
N SER A 192 16.63 -0.82 -5.28
CA SER A 192 16.28 -1.20 -6.65
C SER A 192 14.93 -0.60 -7.02
N TYR A 193 14.72 -0.36 -8.31
CA TYR A 193 13.43 0.11 -8.81
C TYR A 193 13.14 -0.38 -10.23
N SER A 194 11.85 -0.43 -10.58
CA SER A 194 11.34 -0.69 -11.92
C SER A 194 10.12 0.18 -12.18
N TRP A 195 9.97 0.70 -13.39
CA TRP A 195 8.82 1.49 -13.78
C TRP A 195 8.33 1.15 -15.19
N THR A 196 7.04 1.32 -15.40
CA THR A 196 6.39 1.13 -16.70
C THR A 196 5.38 2.26 -16.93
N ARG A 197 5.43 2.87 -18.11
CA ARG A 197 4.53 3.93 -18.57
C ARG A 197 3.62 3.43 -19.68
N PHE A 198 2.34 3.79 -19.60
CA PHE A 198 1.30 3.37 -20.53
C PHE A 198 0.93 4.49 -21.49
N ASN A 199 0.42 4.13 -22.68
CA ASN A 199 -0.08 5.11 -23.67
C ASN A 199 -1.37 5.83 -23.24
N GLN A 200 -2.04 5.36 -22.20
CA GLN A 200 -3.29 5.92 -21.68
C GLN A 200 -3.34 5.89 -20.16
N LEU A 201 -4.34 6.55 -19.59
CA LEU A 201 -4.68 6.43 -18.18
C LEU A 201 -5.25 5.05 -17.89
N LEU A 202 -4.71 4.40 -16.86
CA LEU A 202 -5.33 3.27 -16.21
C LEU A 202 -6.38 3.76 -15.21
N PRO A 203 -7.42 2.96 -14.92
CA PRO A 203 -8.54 3.40 -14.09
C PRO A 203 -8.23 3.35 -12.59
N VAL A 204 -6.96 3.33 -12.21
CA VAL A 204 -6.53 3.17 -10.82
C VAL A 204 -5.36 4.10 -10.48
N ALA A 205 -5.28 4.48 -9.21
CA ALA A 205 -4.12 5.11 -8.61
C ALA A 205 -3.93 4.54 -7.20
N CYS A 206 -2.68 4.35 -6.76
CA CYS A 206 -2.40 3.79 -5.46
C CYS A 206 -1.01 4.16 -4.95
N CYS A 207 -0.80 4.02 -3.64
CA CYS A 207 0.49 4.15 -3.00
C CYS A 207 0.52 3.20 -1.80
N GLY A 208 1.49 2.31 -1.73
CA GLY A 208 1.61 1.44 -0.57
C GLY A 208 2.75 0.44 -0.68
N THR A 209 2.81 -0.44 0.31
CA THR A 209 3.83 -1.47 0.41
C THR A 209 3.19 -2.80 0.72
N PHE A 210 3.77 -3.88 0.21
CA PHE A 210 3.32 -5.23 0.54
C PHE A 210 4.49 -6.21 0.62
N LEU A 211 4.25 -7.36 1.24
CA LEU A 211 5.19 -8.48 1.25
C LEU A 211 4.80 -9.45 0.13
N PRO A 212 5.62 -9.61 -0.93
CA PRO A 212 5.31 -10.55 -1.99
C PRO A 212 5.42 -11.98 -1.45
N ASP A 213 4.32 -12.71 -1.46
CA ASP A 213 4.18 -14.08 -1.00
C ASP A 213 4.36 -15.10 -2.13
N ASN A 214 3.79 -14.82 -3.31
CA ASN A 214 4.10 -15.52 -4.56
C ASN A 214 4.43 -14.51 -5.67
N ASP A 215 5.17 -14.96 -6.69
CA ASP A 215 5.35 -14.23 -7.94
C ASP A 215 4.08 -14.32 -8.83
N LEU A 216 4.07 -13.61 -9.97
CA LEU A 216 2.92 -13.58 -10.88
C LEU A 216 2.67 -14.91 -11.61
N THR A 217 3.58 -15.88 -11.51
CA THR A 217 3.40 -17.26 -12.01
C THR A 217 2.80 -18.19 -10.94
N GLY A 218 2.67 -17.70 -9.71
CA GLY A 218 2.24 -18.46 -8.55
C GLY A 218 3.36 -19.24 -7.86
N THR A 219 4.63 -18.94 -8.15
CA THR A 219 5.76 -19.53 -7.44
C THR A 219 5.90 -18.87 -6.07
N LEU A 220 5.99 -19.66 -5.02
CA LEU A 220 6.17 -19.19 -3.66
C LEU A 220 7.50 -18.44 -3.50
N LEU A 221 7.43 -17.22 -2.98
CA LEU A 221 8.57 -16.34 -2.69
C LEU A 221 8.85 -16.26 -1.20
N GLN A 222 7.81 -16.06 -0.39
CA GLN A 222 7.92 -15.92 1.07
C GLN A 222 6.75 -16.61 1.76
N ARG A 223 7.04 -17.22 2.91
CA ARG A 223 6.02 -17.79 3.82
C ARG A 223 5.73 -16.80 4.93
N ILE A 224 4.78 -15.90 4.69
CA ILE A 224 4.48 -14.82 5.64
C ILE A 224 3.93 -15.41 6.95
N ALA A 225 4.25 -14.76 8.06
CA ALA A 225 3.93 -15.21 9.43
C ALA A 225 4.54 -16.54 9.87
N HIS A 226 5.44 -17.13 9.06
CA HIS A 226 6.23 -18.29 9.45
C HIS A 226 7.72 -17.95 9.55
N GLY A 227 8.40 -18.54 10.52
CA GLY A 227 9.85 -18.40 10.70
C GLY A 227 10.31 -17.08 11.32
N THR A 228 11.64 -16.93 11.38
CA THR A 228 12.34 -15.81 12.03
C THR A 228 13.04 -14.88 11.03
N GLN A 229 13.07 -15.23 9.74
CA GLN A 229 13.70 -14.43 8.70
C GLN A 229 12.99 -13.08 8.50
N ALA A 230 13.75 -12.07 8.11
CA ALA A 230 13.21 -10.78 7.71
C ALA A 230 12.54 -10.91 6.33
N PHE A 231 11.34 -10.34 6.18
CA PHE A 231 10.63 -10.34 4.91
C PHE A 231 11.05 -9.17 4.04
N GLU A 232 11.31 -9.45 2.77
CA GLU A 232 11.45 -8.42 1.75
C GLU A 232 10.07 -7.87 1.36
N HIS A 233 10.05 -6.65 0.85
CA HIS A 233 8.84 -5.94 0.48
C HIS A 233 9.01 -5.26 -0.87
N VAL A 234 7.88 -4.93 -1.46
CA VAL A 234 7.81 -4.11 -2.65
C VAL A 234 6.95 -2.89 -2.30
N THR A 235 7.45 -1.70 -2.61
CA THR A 235 6.64 -0.50 -2.70
C THR A 235 5.98 -0.47 -4.08
N LEU A 236 4.73 -0.02 -4.14
CA LEU A 236 3.97 0.08 -5.37
C LEU A 236 3.26 1.43 -5.41
N ASN A 237 3.56 2.19 -6.46
CA ASN A 237 2.94 3.47 -6.74
C ASN A 237 2.34 3.42 -8.15
N ILE A 238 1.08 3.82 -8.26
CA ILE A 238 0.43 4.04 -9.55
C ILE A 238 -0.09 5.48 -9.53
N THR A 239 0.46 6.29 -10.43
CA THR A 239 0.09 7.71 -10.59
C THR A 239 0.00 8.03 -12.08
N SER A 240 -0.23 9.30 -12.40
CA SER A 240 -0.30 9.77 -13.78
C SER A 240 0.55 11.01 -13.99
N PHE A 241 1.22 11.04 -15.15
CA PHE A 241 1.96 12.18 -15.66
C PHE A 241 1.52 12.46 -17.10
N ALA A 242 1.27 13.74 -17.42
CA ALA A 242 0.85 14.16 -18.77
C ALA A 242 -0.27 13.29 -19.40
N GLY A 243 -1.29 12.90 -18.61
CA GLY A 243 -2.42 12.08 -19.10
C GLY A 243 -2.08 10.61 -19.36
N GLN A 244 -0.99 10.11 -18.79
CA GLN A 244 -0.53 8.73 -18.94
C GLN A 244 -0.27 8.11 -17.58
N SER A 245 -0.70 6.87 -17.36
CA SER A 245 -0.39 6.18 -16.12
C SER A 245 1.04 5.66 -16.09
N VAL A 246 1.62 5.69 -14.91
CA VAL A 246 2.93 5.11 -14.61
C VAL A 246 2.80 4.25 -13.36
N ILE A 247 3.30 3.03 -13.43
CA ILE A 247 3.53 2.15 -12.29
C ILE A 247 5.02 2.22 -11.91
N VAL A 248 5.30 2.36 -10.62
CA VAL A 248 6.66 2.39 -10.05
C VAL A 248 6.74 1.40 -8.90
N PHE A 249 7.67 0.47 -9.01
CA PHE A 249 8.09 -0.45 -7.97
C PHE A 249 9.42 0.02 -7.36
N GLY A 250 9.56 -0.12 -6.05
CA GLY A 250 10.83 0.04 -5.36
C GLY A 250 11.01 -1.00 -4.27
N TRP A 251 12.24 -1.45 -4.05
CA TRP A 251 12.55 -2.44 -3.03
C TRP A 251 14.02 -2.39 -2.60
N SER A 252 14.31 -3.06 -1.49
CA SER A 252 15.66 -3.38 -1.05
C SER A 252 15.71 -4.87 -0.76
N GLY A 253 16.84 -5.49 -1.05
CA GLY A 253 17.02 -6.94 -1.00
C GLY A 253 18.14 -7.36 -1.94
N THR A 254 18.33 -8.67 -2.09
CA THR A 254 19.27 -9.21 -3.07
C THR A 254 18.64 -9.25 -4.47
N ASP A 255 19.47 -9.33 -5.52
CA ASP A 255 19.00 -9.36 -6.92
C ASP A 255 18.13 -10.57 -7.27
N ASP A 256 18.27 -11.66 -6.51
CA ASP A 256 17.44 -12.87 -6.61
C ASP A 256 16.55 -13.07 -5.37
N GLY A 257 16.39 -12.02 -4.58
CA GLY A 257 15.54 -11.99 -3.39
C GLY A 257 14.05 -12.01 -3.76
N PRO A 258 13.16 -12.33 -2.80
CA PRO A 258 11.72 -12.31 -3.02
C PRO A 258 11.16 -11.05 -3.68
N ALA A 259 11.61 -9.86 -3.30
CA ALA A 259 11.11 -8.62 -3.90
C ALA A 259 11.56 -8.48 -5.35
N ALA A 260 12.83 -8.78 -5.65
CA ALA A 260 13.37 -8.75 -7.00
C ALA A 260 12.64 -9.74 -7.92
N ARG A 261 12.47 -11.00 -7.48
CA ARG A 261 11.77 -12.03 -8.24
C ARG A 261 10.31 -11.69 -8.51
N PHE A 262 9.62 -11.05 -7.55
CA PHE A 262 8.26 -10.56 -7.78
C PHE A 262 8.22 -9.54 -8.91
N VAL A 263 9.07 -8.51 -8.86
CA VAL A 263 9.10 -7.44 -9.88
C VAL A 263 9.55 -7.99 -11.23
N GLN A 264 10.55 -8.87 -11.28
CA GLN A 264 10.98 -9.55 -12.49
C GLN A 264 9.82 -10.35 -13.14
N SER A 265 8.97 -10.99 -12.35
CA SER A 265 7.80 -11.71 -12.88
C SER A 265 6.74 -10.78 -13.49
N PHE A 266 6.61 -9.54 -13.01
CA PHE A 266 5.81 -8.50 -13.66
C PHE A 266 6.49 -8.00 -14.94
N ASP A 267 7.80 -7.77 -14.88
CA ASP A 267 8.54 -7.24 -16.02
C ASP A 267 8.61 -8.21 -17.20
N ALA A 268 8.57 -9.51 -16.92
CA ALA A 268 8.51 -10.61 -17.88
C ALA A 268 7.13 -10.83 -18.53
N LEU A 269 6.06 -10.17 -18.04
CA LEU A 269 4.77 -10.23 -18.71
C LEU A 269 4.84 -9.59 -20.10
N ASP A 270 4.07 -10.15 -21.04
CA ASP A 270 3.78 -9.47 -22.30
C ASP A 270 3.25 -8.06 -22.05
N ASP A 271 3.73 -7.08 -22.80
CA ASP A 271 3.39 -5.67 -22.59
C ASP A 271 1.86 -5.42 -22.67
N GLN A 272 1.11 -6.26 -23.39
CA GLN A 272 -0.36 -6.23 -23.48
C GLN A 272 -1.07 -6.63 -22.17
N LEU A 273 -0.41 -7.42 -21.31
CA LEU A 273 -0.98 -7.89 -20.04
C LEU A 273 -0.65 -6.95 -18.87
N LYS A 274 0.37 -6.10 -19.00
CA LYS A 274 0.84 -5.22 -17.91
C LYS A 274 -0.20 -4.20 -17.44
N ALA A 275 -1.11 -3.76 -18.31
CA ALA A 275 -2.21 -2.88 -17.92
C ALA A 275 -3.21 -3.56 -16.98
N ALA A 276 -3.56 -4.81 -17.30
CA ALA A 276 -4.44 -5.63 -16.48
C ALA A 276 -3.75 -5.99 -15.16
N ALA A 277 -2.48 -6.41 -15.21
CA ALA A 277 -1.69 -6.72 -14.02
C ALA A 277 -1.53 -5.51 -13.09
N THR A 278 -1.18 -4.33 -13.63
CA THR A 278 -1.12 -3.07 -12.86
C THR A 278 -2.44 -2.78 -12.15
N THR A 279 -3.56 -2.92 -12.86
CA THR A 279 -4.89 -2.68 -12.27
C THR A 279 -5.19 -3.67 -11.15
N ARG A 280 -4.93 -4.97 -11.36
CA ARG A 280 -5.15 -6.00 -10.36
C ARG A 280 -4.23 -5.84 -9.15
N LEU A 281 -2.96 -5.49 -9.34
CA LEU A 281 -2.05 -5.21 -8.23
C LEU A 281 -2.60 -4.13 -7.30
N ALA A 282 -3.11 -3.03 -7.85
CA ALA A 282 -3.78 -1.98 -7.06
C ALA A 282 -4.98 -2.55 -6.28
N LEU A 283 -5.84 -3.32 -6.96
CA LEU A 283 -7.08 -3.84 -6.41
C LEU A 283 -6.91 -5.02 -5.45
N GLU A 284 -5.80 -5.75 -5.52
CA GLU A 284 -5.62 -7.01 -4.79
C GLU A 284 -4.56 -6.89 -3.69
N TYR A 285 -3.54 -6.04 -3.85
CA TYR A 285 -2.43 -5.94 -2.89
C TYR A 285 -2.51 -4.74 -1.95
N LEU A 286 -3.21 -3.66 -2.33
CA LEU A 286 -3.18 -2.41 -1.58
C LEU A 286 -4.58 -1.92 -1.18
N GLU A 287 -4.76 -1.64 0.11
CA GLU A 287 -5.97 -0.98 0.63
C GLU A 287 -6.03 0.50 0.23
N ASN A 288 -4.86 1.14 0.11
CA ASN A 288 -4.71 2.54 -0.28
C ASN A 288 -4.71 2.71 -1.81
N SER A 289 -5.80 2.23 -2.40
CA SER A 289 -6.06 2.21 -3.83
C SER A 289 -7.37 2.92 -4.15
N TYR A 290 -7.35 3.61 -5.29
CA TYR A 290 -8.42 4.45 -5.79
C TYR A 290 -8.78 4.04 -7.20
N ILE A 291 -10.06 4.10 -7.53
CA ILE A 291 -10.62 3.62 -8.80
C ILE A 291 -11.43 4.72 -9.46
N SER A 292 -11.28 4.84 -10.77
CA SER A 292 -12.11 5.71 -11.60
C SER A 292 -13.60 5.35 -11.48
N PRO A 293 -14.49 6.30 -11.16
CA PRO A 293 -15.93 6.06 -11.14
C PRO A 293 -16.49 5.62 -12.48
N ASP A 294 -16.04 6.24 -13.58
CA ASP A 294 -16.52 5.92 -14.93
C ASP A 294 -16.18 4.50 -15.32
N TRP A 295 -14.95 4.06 -15.04
CA TRP A 295 -14.56 2.69 -15.31
C TRP A 295 -15.29 1.70 -14.40
N TRP A 296 -15.31 1.96 -13.09
CA TRP A 296 -15.91 1.04 -12.13
C TRP A 296 -17.41 0.81 -12.41
N GLU A 297 -18.16 1.86 -12.69
CA GLU A 297 -19.61 1.79 -12.91
C GLU A 297 -19.99 1.21 -14.28
N ALA A 298 -19.12 1.34 -15.28
CA ALA A 298 -19.31 0.71 -16.58
C ALA A 298 -19.17 -0.82 -16.54
N LEU A 299 -18.51 -1.37 -15.52
CA LEU A 299 -18.32 -2.82 -15.39
C LEU A 299 -19.61 -3.52 -14.91
N PRO A 300 -19.94 -4.70 -15.49
CA PRO A 300 -20.98 -5.57 -14.95
C PRO A 300 -20.73 -5.89 -13.47
N GLU A 301 -21.80 -5.98 -12.67
CA GLU A 301 -21.67 -6.25 -11.24
C GLU A 301 -20.89 -7.54 -10.95
N SER A 302 -21.13 -8.60 -11.73
CA SER A 302 -20.38 -9.86 -11.60
C SER A 302 -18.87 -9.66 -11.79
N TYR A 303 -18.48 -8.79 -12.72
CA TYR A 303 -17.08 -8.50 -13.02
C TYR A 303 -16.44 -7.65 -11.92
N ARG A 304 -17.14 -6.61 -11.45
CA ARG A 304 -16.73 -5.83 -10.26
C ARG A 304 -16.48 -6.74 -9.06
N ARG A 305 -17.41 -7.65 -8.78
CA ARG A 305 -17.27 -8.63 -7.69
C ARG A 305 -16.04 -9.52 -7.87
N GLY A 306 -15.76 -9.99 -9.08
CA GLY A 306 -14.57 -10.79 -9.36
C GLY A 306 -13.24 -10.03 -9.18
N LEU A 307 -13.21 -8.73 -9.47
CA LEU A 307 -12.01 -7.90 -9.31
C LEU A 307 -11.68 -7.61 -7.85
N ILE A 308 -12.68 -7.54 -6.96
CA ILE A 308 -12.48 -7.27 -5.53
C ILE A 308 -12.65 -8.52 -4.66
N SER A 309 -13.03 -9.68 -5.22
CA SER A 309 -13.24 -10.90 -4.44
C SER A 309 -11.95 -11.47 -3.85
N HIS A 310 -10.79 -11.13 -4.41
CA HIS A 310 -9.49 -11.52 -3.87
C HIS A 310 -9.11 -10.74 -2.60
N ASP A 311 -9.89 -9.72 -2.21
CA ASP A 311 -9.75 -9.01 -0.94
C ASP A 311 -9.88 -9.93 0.28
N ALA A 312 -10.71 -10.98 0.20
CA ALA A 312 -10.81 -12.00 1.25
C ALA A 312 -9.45 -12.69 1.53
N ALA A 313 -8.52 -12.65 0.57
CA ALA A 313 -7.17 -13.18 0.72
C ALA A 313 -6.14 -12.14 1.24
N ARG A 314 -6.49 -10.84 1.34
CA ARG A 314 -5.63 -9.84 2.01
C ARG A 314 -5.47 -10.11 3.50
N GLY A 315 -6.46 -10.77 4.11
CA GLY A 315 -6.43 -11.22 5.50
C GLY A 315 -5.82 -12.61 5.72
N VAL A 316 -5.43 -13.33 4.65
CA VAL A 316 -4.82 -14.65 4.74
C VAL A 316 -3.31 -14.49 4.61
N TYR A 317 -2.55 -15.01 5.58
CA TYR A 317 -1.09 -14.89 5.60
C TYR A 317 -0.41 -15.44 4.33
N GLN A 318 -1.05 -16.36 3.60
CA GLN A 318 -0.52 -16.93 2.38
C GLN A 318 -1.61 -16.99 1.29
N ARG A 319 -1.42 -16.27 0.18
CA ARG A 319 -2.37 -16.36 -0.93
C ARG A 319 -2.17 -17.66 -1.72
N PRO A 320 -3.27 -18.31 -2.16
CA PRO A 320 -3.19 -19.41 -3.11
C PRO A 320 -2.48 -18.98 -4.40
N PRO A 321 -1.57 -19.81 -4.95
CA PRO A 321 -0.88 -19.53 -6.22
C PRO A 321 -1.80 -19.14 -7.39
N ALA A 322 -3.03 -19.67 -7.42
CA ALA A 322 -4.01 -19.37 -8.46
C ALA A 322 -4.42 -17.88 -8.47
N ILE A 323 -4.47 -17.22 -7.30
CA ILE A 323 -4.77 -15.79 -7.20
C ILE A 323 -3.63 -14.98 -7.83
N SER A 324 -2.38 -15.32 -7.53
CA SER A 324 -1.22 -14.63 -8.10
C SER A 324 -1.13 -14.80 -9.63
N ARG A 325 -1.49 -15.97 -10.16
CA ARG A 325 -1.60 -16.18 -11.62
C ARG A 325 -2.67 -15.33 -12.28
N ALA A 326 -3.76 -15.05 -11.56
CA ALA A 326 -4.86 -14.23 -12.08
C ALA A 326 -4.44 -12.76 -12.30
N LEU A 327 -3.34 -12.30 -11.69
CA LEU A 327 -2.77 -10.97 -11.95
C LEU A 327 -2.41 -10.79 -13.44
N GLY A 328 -1.95 -11.85 -14.11
CA GLY A 328 -1.63 -11.82 -15.53
C GLY A 328 -2.84 -11.98 -16.46
N TRP A 329 -4.06 -12.13 -15.92
CA TRP A 329 -5.24 -12.33 -16.77
C TRP A 329 -5.74 -11.02 -17.37
N PRO A 330 -6.16 -11.02 -18.65
CA PRO A 330 -6.63 -9.83 -19.31
C PRO A 330 -7.88 -9.27 -18.63
N ILE A 331 -8.03 -7.95 -18.72
CA ILE A 331 -9.25 -7.24 -18.37
C ILE A 331 -9.82 -6.67 -19.66
N ALA A 332 -10.97 -7.17 -20.11
CA ALA A 332 -11.51 -6.86 -21.44
C ALA A 332 -11.71 -5.36 -21.71
N SER A 333 -12.02 -4.58 -20.66
CA SER A 333 -12.16 -3.12 -20.74
C SER A 333 -10.84 -2.35 -20.77
N LEU A 334 -9.69 -3.02 -20.67
CA LEU A 334 -8.37 -2.38 -20.62
C LEU A 334 -7.55 -2.75 -21.85
N THR A 335 -7.17 -1.72 -22.61
CA THR A 335 -6.45 -1.85 -23.88
C THR A 335 -5.10 -1.11 -23.87
N ALA A 336 -4.61 -0.75 -22.68
CA ALA A 336 -3.43 0.10 -22.57
C ALA A 336 -2.18 -0.69 -22.94
N SER A 337 -1.31 -0.06 -23.73
CA SER A 337 -0.04 -0.64 -24.12
C SER A 337 1.09 0.11 -23.45
N VAL A 338 2.18 -0.61 -23.18
CA VAL A 338 3.43 -0.03 -22.68
C VAL A 338 4.06 0.84 -23.77
N ILE A 339 4.50 2.04 -23.40
CA ILE A 339 5.24 2.96 -24.31
C ILE A 339 6.67 3.21 -23.85
N ALA A 340 6.94 3.03 -22.56
CA ALA A 340 8.28 3.14 -22.01
C ALA A 340 8.36 2.32 -20.72
N LYS A 341 9.54 1.78 -20.46
CA LYS A 341 9.89 1.06 -19.24
C LYS A 341 11.35 1.32 -18.91
N GLY A 342 11.69 1.21 -17.65
CA GLY A 342 13.05 1.39 -17.16
C GLY A 342 13.17 0.91 -15.72
N GLY A 343 14.37 0.94 -15.19
CA GLY A 343 14.65 0.43 -13.87
C GLY A 343 16.12 0.10 -13.72
N GLN A 344 16.55 -0.06 -12.48
CA GLN A 344 17.89 -0.48 -12.15
C GLN A 344 17.83 -1.33 -10.88
N ALA A 345 18.48 -2.49 -10.94
CA ALA A 345 18.77 -3.28 -9.74
C ALA A 345 19.87 -2.58 -8.94
N ALA A 346 19.86 -2.77 -7.62
CA ALA A 346 20.90 -2.26 -6.75
C ALA A 346 22.26 -2.78 -7.21
N ASP A 347 23.26 -1.91 -7.27
CA ASP A 347 24.64 -2.37 -7.43
C ASP A 347 25.01 -3.23 -6.20
N ALA A 348 25.66 -4.37 -6.42
CA ALA A 348 26.13 -5.22 -5.34
C ALA A 348 27.09 -4.42 -4.42
N ILE A 349 26.86 -4.52 -3.10
CA ILE A 349 27.68 -3.89 -2.06
C ILE A 349 29.07 -4.51 -2.02
#